data_AF-A0A494C160-F1
#
_entry.id   AF-A0A494C160-F1
#
_cell.length_a   1.000
_cell.length_b   1.000
_cell.length_c   1.000
_cell.angle_alpha   90.00
_cell.angle_beta   90.00
_cell.angle_gamma   90.00
#
_symmetry.space_group_name_H-M   'P 1'
#
loop_
_entity.id
_entity.type
_entity.pdbx_description
1 polymer ?
#
loop_
_entity_poly.entity_id
_entity_poly.type
_entity_poly.pdbx_seq_one_letter_code
_entity_poly.pdbx_strand_id
1 'polypeptide(L)' 'MAEDMETKIKNYKTAPFDSRFPNQNQTRNCWQNYLDFHRCQKAMTAKGGDISVC' A
#
# COMPACT_ATOMS: atom_id res chain seq x y z
N MET A 1 -2.66 -13.47 9.89
CA MET A 1 -2.28 -12.75 8.65
C MET A 1 -3.14 -11.52 8.39
N ALA A 2 -4.47 -11.65 8.23
CA ALA A 2 -5.36 -10.49 8.07
C ALA A 2 -5.38 -9.61 9.34
N GLU A 3 -5.46 -10.25 10.51
CA GLU A 3 -5.37 -9.58 11.83
C GLU A 3 -4.03 -8.84 12.04
N ASP A 4 -2.94 -9.36 11.47
CA ASP A 4 -1.62 -8.73 11.53
C ASP A 4 -1.53 -7.47 10.65
N MET A 5 -2.29 -7.40 9.54
CA MET A 5 -2.33 -6.20 8.70
C MET A 5 -3.19 -5.12 9.34
N GLU A 6 -4.36 -5.49 9.87
CA GLU A 6 -5.25 -4.53 10.52
C GLU A 6 -4.59 -3.87 11.74
N THR A 7 -3.88 -4.64 12.56
CA THR A 7 -3.10 -4.10 13.69
C THR A 7 -1.94 -3.21 13.24
N LYS A 8 -1.25 -3.55 12.14
CA LYS A 8 -0.21 -2.70 11.55
C LYS A 8 -0.77 -1.37 11.03
N ILE A 9 -1.94 -1.38 10.38
CA ILE A 9 -2.61 -0.17 9.90
C ILE A 9 -3.06 0.69 11.09
N LYS A 10 -3.67 0.09 12.12
CA LYS A 10 -4.07 0.82 13.34
C LYS A 10 -2.90 1.49 14.05
N ASN A 11 -1.73 0.84 14.07
CA ASN A 11 -0.52 1.36 14.70
C ASN A 11 0.42 2.10 13.73
N TYR A 12 -0.03 2.38 12.51
CA TYR A 12 0.78 3.02 11.48
C TYR A 12 1.10 4.46 11.85
N LYS A 13 2.40 4.81 11.82
CA LYS A 13 2.88 6.18 12.10
C LYS A 13 3.43 6.88 10.86
N THR A 14 4.25 6.17 10.11
CA THR A 14 4.91 6.69 8.90
C THR A 14 5.28 5.54 7.97
N ALA A 15 5.53 5.86 6.70
CA ALA A 15 5.94 4.87 5.72
C ALA A 15 7.29 4.25 6.12
N PRO A 16 7.41 2.90 6.10
CA PRO A 16 8.67 2.25 6.41
C PRO A 16 9.69 2.47 5.29
N PHE A 17 10.96 2.19 5.59
CA PHE A 17 12.00 2.17 4.57
C PHE A 17 11.70 1.10 3.51
N ASP A 18 11.73 1.50 2.24
CA ASP A 18 11.60 0.61 1.10
C ASP A 18 12.95 0.43 0.41
N SER A 19 13.51 -0.78 0.51
CA SER A 19 14.80 -1.13 -0.11
C SER A 19 14.85 -0.98 -1.64
N ARG A 20 13.69 -0.92 -2.33
CA ARG A 20 13.60 -0.63 -3.77
C ARG A 20 13.88 0.84 -4.09
N PHE A 21 13.67 1.71 -3.11
CA PHE A 21 13.86 3.16 -3.22
C PHE A 21 14.82 3.65 -2.12
N PRO A 22 16.10 3.23 -2.12
CA PRO A 22 17.03 3.53 -1.02
C PRO A 22 17.62 4.95 -1.08
N ASN A 23 17.46 5.64 -2.21
CA ASN A 23 18.08 6.93 -2.46
C ASN A 23 17.26 8.09 -1.87
N GLN A 24 17.87 9.26 -1.71
CA GLN A 24 17.17 10.48 -1.26
C GLN A 24 16.03 10.90 -2.20
N ASN A 25 16.12 10.60 -3.51
CA ASN A 25 15.04 10.86 -4.44
C ASN A 25 13.91 9.83 -4.30
N GLN A 26 12.79 10.25 -3.70
CA GLN A 26 11.63 9.41 -3.39
C GLN A 26 10.46 9.55 -4.37
N THR A 27 10.60 10.29 -5.48
CA THR A 27 9.49 10.56 -6.42
C THR A 27 8.89 9.26 -6.97
N ARG A 28 9.73 8.26 -7.31
CA ARG A 28 9.25 6.96 -7.81
C ARG A 28 8.53 6.12 -6.75
N ASN A 29 8.92 6.24 -5.48
CA ASN A 29 8.24 5.55 -4.38
C ASN A 29 6.80 6.05 -4.26
N CYS A 30 6.62 7.38 -4.21
CA CYS A 30 5.29 8.00 -4.16
C CYS A 30 4.43 7.61 -5.37
N TRP A 31 4.99 7.73 -6.58
CA TRP A 31 4.28 7.37 -7.81
C TRP A 31 3.86 5.90 -7.86
N GLN A 32 4.74 4.99 -7.44
CA GLN A 32 4.46 3.56 -7.45
C GLN A 32 3.32 3.21 -6.50
N ASN A 33 3.36 3.72 -5.26
CA ASN A 33 2.28 3.48 -4.29
C ASN A 33 0.94 4.05 -4.73
N TYR A 34 0.93 5.23 -5.39
CA TYR A 34 -0.30 5.80 -5.95
C TYR A 34 -0.93 4.89 -7.00
N LEU A 35 -0.12 4.36 -7.93
CA LEU A 35 -0.60 3.43 -8.95
C LEU A 35 -1.05 2.11 -8.33
N ASP A 36 -0.30 1.58 -7.36
CA ASP A 36 -0.60 0.29 -6.74
C ASP A 36 -1.91 0.33 -5.95
N PHE A 37 -2.19 1.43 -5.24
CA PHE A 37 -3.48 1.65 -4.60
C PHE A 37 -4.63 1.55 -5.60
N HIS A 38 -4.61 2.33 -6.69
CA HIS A 38 -5.70 2.32 -7.67
C HIS A 38 -5.79 1.01 -8.46
N ARG A 39 -4.67 0.33 -8.70
CA ARG A 39 -4.66 -1.02 -9.29
C ARG A 39 -5.29 -2.03 -8.35
N CYS A 40 -4.98 -1.97 -7.06
CA CYS A 40 -5.59 -2.82 -6.05
C CYS A 40 -7.10 -2.57 -5.98
N GLN A 41 -7.56 -1.31 -5.88
CA GLN A 41 -8.99 -0.99 -5.88
C GLN A 41 -9.70 -1.58 -7.09
N LYS A 42 -9.13 -1.39 -8.30
CA LYS A 42 -9.69 -1.95 -9.54
C LYS A 42 -9.75 -3.48 -9.50
N ALA A 43 -8.70 -4.12 -8.97
CA ALA A 43 -8.66 -5.58 -8.84
C ALA A 43 -9.68 -6.11 -7.81
N MET A 44 -9.85 -5.43 -6.67
CA MET A 44 -10.81 -5.81 -5.64
C MET A 44 -12.24 -5.63 -6.15
N THR A 45 -12.56 -4.50 -6.77
CA THR A 45 -13.89 -4.27 -7.38
C THR A 45 -14.21 -5.33 -8.44
N ALA A 46 -13.25 -5.66 -9.33
CA ALA A 46 -13.46 -6.67 -10.36
C ALA A 46 -13.69 -8.09 -9.79
N LYS A 47 -13.12 -8.38 -8.62
CA LYS A 47 -13.28 -9.67 -7.92
C LYS A 47 -14.47 -9.68 -6.94
N GLY A 48 -15.20 -8.57 -6.79
CA GLY A 48 -16.25 -8.42 -5.78
C GLY A 48 -15.71 -8.47 -4.34
N GLY A 49 -14.43 -8.17 -4.15
CA GLY A 49 -13.78 -8.15 -2.84
C GLY A 49 -13.85 -6.78 -2.16
N ASP A 50 -13.47 -6.73 -0.89
CA ASP A 50 -13.43 -5.49 -0.11
C ASP A 50 -12.28 -4.57 -0.55
N ILE A 51 -12.60 -3.30 -0.81
CA ILE A 51 -11.62 -2.28 -1.22
C ILE A 51 -10.79 -1.78 -0.03
N SER A 52 -11.27 -1.98 1.21
CA SER A 52 -10.61 -1.51 2.43
C SER A 52 -9.20 -2.10 2.66
N VAL A 53 -8.85 -3.16 1.92
CA VAL A 53 -7.58 -3.88 2.06
C VAL A 53 -6.40 -3.30 1.29
N CYS A 54 -6.59 -2.24 0.50
CA CYS A 54 -5.63 -1.76 -0.52
C CYS A 54 -4.53 -0.78 -0.05
#